data_AF-A0A847HAM3-F1
#
_entry.id   AF-A0A847HAM3-F1
#
_cell.length_a   1.000
_cell.length_b   1.000
_cell.length_c   1.000
_cell.angle_alpha   90.00
_cell.angle_beta   90.00
_cell.angle_gamma   90.00
#
_symmetry.space_group_name_H-M   'P 1'
#
loop_
_entity.id
_entity.type
_entity.pdbx_description
1 polymer ?
#
loop_
_entity_poly.entity_id
_entity_poly.type
_entity_poly.pdbx_seq_one_letter_code
_entity_poly.pdbx_strand_id
1 'polypeptide(L)'
;MAAVTRTDELRANLADVRARIDAAATAAGRDAADVRLLPVTKFHPASDVEILVELGAPDVAENREQEARGKAAEVPAARVHMIGQIQTKKANSVARWAASVHSVDSVRLAQALDRGMALALERGERSDSPLPVYLQLSADG
;
A
#
# COMPACT_ATOMS: atom_id res chain seq x y z
N MET A 1 -6.05 -26.87 -24.32
CA MET A 1 -5.88 -25.45 -23.93
C MET A 1 -4.92 -25.43 -22.75
N ALA A 2 -3.88 -24.61 -22.76
CA ALA A 2 -3.04 -24.43 -21.58
C ALA A 2 -3.90 -23.83 -20.45
N ALA A 3 -3.71 -24.30 -19.22
CA ALA A 3 -4.40 -23.73 -18.06
C ALA A 3 -3.94 -22.28 -17.88
N VAL A 4 -4.90 -21.37 -17.63
CA VAL A 4 -4.60 -19.96 -17.34
C VAL A 4 -3.78 -19.94 -16.05
N THR A 5 -2.63 -19.26 -16.07
CA THR A 5 -1.79 -19.12 -14.88
C THR A 5 -2.27 -17.98 -14.00
N ARG A 6 -1.89 -17.99 -12.71
CA ARG A 6 -2.20 -16.87 -11.81
C ARG A 6 -1.63 -15.54 -12.32
N THR A 7 -0.46 -15.57 -12.96
CA THR A 7 0.15 -14.41 -13.60
C THR A 7 -0.68 -13.87 -14.76
N ASP A 8 -1.28 -14.75 -15.58
CA ASP A 8 -2.14 -14.32 -16.69
C ASP A 8 -3.43 -13.66 -16.18
N GLU A 9 -4.04 -14.21 -15.12
CA GLU A 9 -5.21 -13.60 -14.47
C GLU A 9 -4.88 -12.20 -13.92
N LEU A 10 -3.79 -12.05 -13.18
CA LEU A 10 -3.40 -10.77 -12.60
C LEU A 10 -3.02 -9.75 -13.68
N ARG A 11 -2.36 -10.18 -14.77
CA ARG A 11 -2.05 -9.31 -15.91
C ARG A 11 -3.31 -8.78 -16.59
N ALA A 12 -4.29 -9.66 -16.85
CA ALA A 12 -5.56 -9.27 -17.45
C ALA A 12 -6.33 -8.29 -16.55
N ASN A 13 -6.49 -8.62 -15.28
CA ASN A 13 -7.17 -7.76 -14.31
C ASN A 13 -6.51 -6.38 -14.17
N LEU A 14 -5.18 -6.34 -14.16
CA LEU A 14 -4.42 -5.09 -14.06
C LEU A 14 -4.61 -4.23 -15.33
N ALA A 15 -4.59 -4.84 -16.51
CA ALA A 15 -4.85 -4.16 -17.77
C ALA A 15 -6.26 -3.56 -17.80
N ASP A 16 -7.26 -4.33 -17.39
CA ASP A 16 -8.66 -3.89 -17.36
C ASP A 16 -8.87 -2.70 -16.41
N VAL A 17 -8.28 -2.75 -15.21
CA VAL A 17 -8.37 -1.65 -14.24
C VAL A 17 -7.64 -0.41 -14.74
N ARG A 18 -6.45 -0.56 -15.35
CA ARG A 18 -5.71 0.57 -15.94
C ARG A 18 -6.49 1.23 -17.07
N ALA A 19 -7.12 0.47 -17.95
CA ALA A 19 -7.97 1.00 -19.02
C ALA A 19 -9.18 1.77 -18.47
N ARG A 20 -9.79 1.29 -17.38
CA ARG A 20 -10.90 2.00 -16.70
C ARG A 20 -10.45 3.32 -16.06
N ILE A 21 -9.25 3.34 -15.47
CA ILE A 21 -8.65 4.57 -14.92
C ILE A 21 -8.42 5.58 -16.04
N ASP A 22 -7.82 5.15 -17.14
CA ASP A 22 -7.53 6.00 -18.30
C ASP A 22 -8.79 6.63 -18.90
N ALA A 23 -9.83 5.82 -19.10
CA ALA A 23 -11.13 6.30 -19.60
C ALA A 23 -11.77 7.31 -18.64
N ALA A 24 -11.71 7.08 -17.32
CA ALA A 24 -12.26 7.98 -16.31
C ALA A 24 -11.47 9.31 -16.21
N ALA A 25 -10.14 9.25 -16.28
CA ALA A 25 -9.29 10.43 -16.28
C ALA A 25 -9.54 11.29 -17.53
N THR A 26 -9.59 10.66 -18.71
CA THR A 26 -9.91 11.31 -19.98
C THR A 26 -11.28 11.99 -19.93
N ALA A 27 -12.31 11.29 -19.46
CA ALA A 27 -13.65 11.87 -19.32
C ALA A 27 -13.70 13.07 -18.35
N ALA A 28 -12.81 13.10 -17.36
CA ALA A 28 -12.66 14.20 -16.42
C ALA A 28 -11.70 15.32 -16.89
N GLY A 29 -11.12 15.20 -18.09
CA GLY A 29 -10.13 16.16 -18.60
C GLY A 29 -8.82 16.16 -17.81
N ARG A 30 -8.45 15.02 -17.22
CA ARG A 30 -7.23 14.82 -16.41
C ARG A 30 -6.28 13.85 -17.09
N ASP A 31 -5.00 13.93 -16.73
CA ASP A 31 -4.03 12.90 -17.10
C ASP A 31 -4.26 11.64 -16.24
N ALA A 32 -4.27 10.46 -16.84
CA ALA A 32 -4.36 9.18 -16.13
C ALA A 32 -3.18 8.97 -15.18
N ALA A 33 -2.01 9.54 -15.50
CA ALA A 33 -0.82 9.51 -14.65
C ALA A 33 -1.03 10.21 -13.29
N ASP A 34 -2.02 11.10 -13.16
CA ASP A 34 -2.39 11.73 -11.89
C ASP A 34 -3.11 10.75 -10.94
N VAL A 35 -3.53 9.59 -11.43
CA VAL A 35 -4.27 8.58 -10.66
C VAL A 35 -3.36 7.38 -10.38
N ARG A 36 -2.95 7.25 -9.12
CA ARG A 36 -2.19 6.08 -8.68
C ARG A 36 -3.12 4.89 -8.42
N LEU A 37 -2.92 3.79 -9.15
CA LEU A 37 -3.53 2.50 -8.83
C LEU A 37 -2.79 1.87 -7.65
N LEU A 38 -3.55 1.44 -6.64
CA LEU A 38 -3.04 0.77 -5.45
C LEU A 38 -3.85 -0.53 -5.22
N PRO A 39 -3.42 -1.68 -5.76
CA PRO A 39 -4.10 -2.96 -5.54
C PRO A 39 -4.16 -3.31 -4.05
N VAL A 40 -5.36 -3.60 -3.55
CA VAL A 40 -5.54 -4.06 -2.16
C VAL A 40 -5.36 -5.57 -2.12
N THR A 41 -4.32 -6.04 -1.43
CA THR A 41 -3.92 -7.45 -1.47
C THR A 41 -4.31 -8.24 -0.22
N LYS A 42 -5.12 -7.67 0.68
CA LYS A 42 -5.64 -8.39 1.86
C LYS A 42 -6.23 -9.75 1.47
N PHE A 43 -5.92 -10.79 2.26
CA PHE A 43 -6.29 -12.19 1.99
C PHE A 43 -5.63 -12.87 0.77
N HIS A 44 -4.82 -12.16 -0.02
CA HIS A 44 -3.99 -12.77 -1.08
C HIS A 44 -2.61 -13.14 -0.54
N PRO A 45 -1.97 -14.21 -1.04
CA PRO A 45 -0.61 -14.60 -0.63
C PRO A 45 0.45 -13.57 -1.07
N ALA A 46 1.64 -13.66 -0.48
CA ALA A 46 2.80 -12.83 -0.90
C ALA A 46 3.20 -13.08 -2.37
N SER A 47 3.01 -14.30 -2.89
CA SER A 47 3.29 -14.62 -4.29
C SER A 47 2.44 -13.81 -5.28
N ASP A 48 1.21 -13.44 -4.92
CA ASP A 48 0.40 -12.53 -5.75
C ASP A 48 1.02 -11.11 -5.76
N VAL A 49 1.62 -10.68 -4.65
CA VAL A 49 2.33 -9.39 -4.55
C VAL A 49 3.60 -9.40 -5.40
N GLU A 50 4.37 -10.50 -5.38
CA GLU A 50 5.54 -10.67 -6.25
C GLU A 50 5.16 -10.55 -7.73
N ILE A 51 4.10 -11.25 -8.15
CA ILE A 51 3.58 -11.15 -9.52
C ILE A 51 3.17 -9.70 -9.86
N LEU A 52 2.51 -8.98 -8.95
CA LEU A 52 2.12 -7.59 -9.17
C LEU A 52 3.34 -6.68 -9.36
N VAL A 53 4.41 -6.88 -8.57
CA VAL A 53 5.68 -6.16 -8.74
C VAL A 53 6.26 -6.43 -10.14
N GLU A 54 6.33 -7.68 -10.57
CA GLU A 54 6.82 -8.07 -11.91
C GLU A 54 5.98 -7.48 -13.06
N LEU A 55 4.67 -7.30 -12.83
CA LEU A 55 3.75 -6.66 -13.78
C LEU A 55 3.77 -5.11 -13.71
N GLY A 56 4.72 -4.54 -12.95
CA GLY A 56 4.91 -3.09 -12.84
C GLY A 56 3.91 -2.40 -11.93
N ALA A 57 3.42 -3.10 -10.89
CA ALA A 57 2.56 -2.54 -9.83
C ALA A 57 3.21 -2.78 -8.44
N PRO A 58 4.31 -2.07 -8.12
CA PRO A 58 5.07 -2.31 -6.88
C PRO A 58 4.38 -1.76 -5.63
N ASP A 59 3.53 -0.75 -5.75
CA ASP A 59 2.73 -0.22 -4.63
C ASP A 59 1.49 -1.10 -4.41
N VAL A 60 1.34 -1.68 -3.21
CA VAL A 60 0.18 -2.52 -2.82
C VAL A 60 -0.37 -2.09 -1.46
N ALA A 61 -1.64 -2.34 -1.18
CA ALA A 61 -2.29 -1.93 0.06
C ALA A 61 -2.77 -3.10 0.93
N GLU A 62 -2.68 -2.89 2.23
CA GLU A 62 -3.09 -3.84 3.26
C GLU A 62 -3.92 -3.22 4.38
N ASN A 63 -4.83 -4.04 4.92
CA ASN A 63 -5.74 -3.61 5.98
C ASN A 63 -5.28 -3.99 7.38
N ARG A 64 -4.43 -5.02 7.51
CA ARG A 64 -4.05 -5.60 8.80
C ARG A 64 -2.54 -5.60 8.95
N GLU A 65 -2.06 -5.02 10.03
CA GLU A 65 -0.62 -4.84 10.27
C GLU A 65 0.19 -6.14 10.20
N GLN A 66 -0.36 -7.25 10.71
CA GLN A 66 0.36 -8.53 10.70
C GLN A 66 0.54 -9.09 9.29
N GLU A 67 -0.52 -9.06 8.46
CA GLU A 67 -0.47 -9.50 7.06
C GLU A 67 0.46 -8.58 6.26
N ALA A 68 0.34 -7.27 6.45
CA ALA A 68 1.15 -6.26 5.78
C ALA A 68 2.64 -6.39 6.10
N ARG A 69 2.98 -6.57 7.38
CA ARG A 69 4.36 -6.77 7.82
C ARG A 69 4.96 -8.04 7.21
N GLY A 70 4.19 -9.13 7.14
CA GLY A 70 4.63 -10.39 6.50
C GLY A 70 5.00 -10.14 5.04
N LYS A 71 4.10 -9.53 4.28
CA LYS A 71 4.34 -9.20 2.86
C LYS A 71 5.49 -8.25 2.62
N ALA A 72 5.65 -7.22 3.46
CA ALA A 72 6.78 -6.29 3.35
C ALA A 72 8.14 -6.96 3.61
N ALA A 73 8.16 -8.00 4.44
CA ALA A 73 9.37 -8.78 4.71
C ALA A 73 9.62 -9.84 3.62
N GLU A 74 8.58 -10.51 3.14
CA GLU A 74 8.67 -11.54 2.10
C GLU A 74 8.96 -10.96 0.71
N VAL A 75 8.44 -9.76 0.42
CA VAL A 75 8.56 -9.09 -0.89
C VAL A 75 9.16 -7.68 -0.73
N PRO A 76 10.49 -7.55 -0.48
CA PRO A 76 11.12 -6.24 -0.26
C PRO A 76 11.02 -5.28 -1.45
N ALA A 77 10.80 -5.80 -2.66
CA ALA A 77 10.58 -4.99 -3.86
C ALA A 77 9.19 -4.32 -3.89
N ALA A 78 8.25 -4.77 -3.07
CA ALA A 78 6.94 -4.17 -2.94
C ALA A 78 6.95 -3.01 -1.94
N ARG A 79 6.23 -1.95 -2.27
CA ARG A 79 5.93 -0.83 -1.38
C ARG A 79 4.56 -1.10 -0.75
N VAL A 80 4.54 -1.56 0.49
CA VAL A 80 3.28 -1.93 1.18
C VAL A 80 2.70 -0.73 1.92
N HIS A 81 1.48 -0.34 1.57
CA HIS A 81 0.72 0.77 2.14
C HIS A 81 -0.28 0.26 3.18
N MET A 82 -0.31 0.86 4.37
CA MET A 82 -1.29 0.53 5.39
C MET A 82 -2.55 1.39 5.20
N ILE A 83 -3.66 0.79 4.78
CA ILE A 83 -4.93 1.51 4.55
C ILE A 83 -6.01 1.18 5.59
N GLY A 84 -5.81 0.13 6.39
CA GLY A 84 -6.72 -0.23 7.48
C GLY A 84 -6.43 0.53 8.77
N GLN A 85 -7.37 0.47 9.71
CA GLN A 85 -7.23 1.09 11.03
C GLN A 85 -6.00 0.59 11.78
N ILE A 86 -5.28 1.51 12.42
CA ILE A 86 -4.07 1.19 13.18
C ILE A 86 -4.35 1.34 14.66
N GLN A 87 -4.25 0.24 15.40
CA GLN A 87 -4.16 0.32 16.85
C GLN A 87 -2.89 1.08 17.24
N THR A 88 -2.97 2.08 18.12
CA THR A 88 -1.81 2.92 18.48
C THR A 88 -0.57 2.11 18.92
N LYS A 89 -0.76 0.98 19.62
CA LYS A 89 0.34 0.07 20.03
C LYS A 89 1.09 -0.58 18.86
N LYS A 90 0.51 -0.57 17.66
CA LYS A 90 1.08 -1.09 16.42
C LYS A 90 1.78 -0.01 15.59
N ALA A 91 1.63 1.27 15.92
CA ALA A 91 2.20 2.37 15.16
C ALA A 91 3.73 2.26 15.01
N ASN A 92 4.46 1.82 16.05
CA ASN A 92 5.90 1.59 15.95
C ASN A 92 6.26 0.52 14.92
N SER A 93 5.47 -0.56 14.84
CA SER A 93 5.69 -1.62 13.84
C SER A 93 5.42 -1.08 12.43
N VAL A 94 4.26 -0.44 12.23
CA VAL A 94 3.86 0.14 10.93
C VAL A 94 4.90 1.13 10.42
N ALA A 95 5.42 2.00 11.29
CA ALA A 95 6.41 3.01 10.92
C ALA A 95 7.70 2.42 10.32
N ARG A 96 8.05 1.17 10.63
CA ARG A 96 9.28 0.55 10.13
C ARG A 96 9.17 0.12 8.68
N TRP A 97 8.03 -0.46 8.28
CA TRP A 97 7.88 -1.11 6.98
C TRP A 97 6.95 -0.39 6.00
N ALA A 98 6.01 0.45 6.47
CA ALA A 98 4.98 0.99 5.58
C ALA A 98 5.51 2.03 4.60
N ALA A 99 5.16 1.90 3.32
CA ALA A 99 5.43 2.91 2.31
C ALA A 99 4.59 4.19 2.54
N SER A 100 3.37 4.05 3.07
CA SER A 100 2.57 5.13 3.65
C SER A 100 1.44 4.58 4.54
N VAL A 101 0.78 5.47 5.29
CA VAL A 101 -0.41 5.17 6.10
C VAL A 101 -1.58 6.03 5.65
N HIS A 102 -2.73 5.43 5.32
CA HIS A 102 -3.89 6.15 4.77
C HIS A 102 -5.03 6.32 5.77
N SER A 103 -4.83 5.91 7.01
CA SER A 103 -5.87 5.77 8.04
C SER A 103 -5.55 6.59 9.31
N VAL A 104 -4.83 7.72 9.18
CA VAL A 104 -4.56 8.57 10.34
C VAL A 104 -5.81 9.37 10.69
N ASP A 105 -6.38 9.11 11.86
CA ASP A 105 -7.63 9.70 12.34
C ASP A 105 -7.45 10.59 13.58
N SER A 106 -6.24 10.66 14.13
CA SER A 106 -5.97 11.31 15.41
C SER A 106 -4.53 11.78 15.55
N VAL A 107 -4.36 12.89 16.28
CA VAL A 107 -3.02 13.41 16.66
C VAL A 107 -2.24 12.37 17.45
N ARG A 108 -2.91 11.60 18.31
CA ARG A 108 -2.28 10.53 19.10
C ARG A 108 -1.65 9.45 18.20
N LEU A 109 -2.35 9.03 17.15
CA LEU A 109 -1.81 8.06 16.19
C LEU A 109 -0.65 8.67 15.40
N ALA A 110 -0.79 9.91 14.92
CA ALA A 110 0.28 10.62 14.21
C ALA A 110 1.57 10.70 15.05
N GLN A 111 1.47 11.10 16.32
CA GLN A 111 2.60 11.16 17.25
C GLN A 111 3.20 9.77 17.54
N ALA A 112 2.38 8.71 17.54
CA ALA A 112 2.88 7.35 17.75
C ALA A 112 3.64 6.82 16.52
N LEU A 113 3.20 7.17 15.31
CA LEU A 113 3.92 6.89 14.07
C LEU A 113 5.23 7.66 14.00
N ASP A 114 5.22 8.95 14.36
CA ASP A 114 6.41 9.81 14.38
C ASP A 114 7.51 9.27 15.32
N ARG A 115 7.14 8.92 16.57
CA ARG A 115 8.06 8.22 17.48
C ARG A 115 8.56 6.89 16.91
N GLY A 116 7.70 6.17 16.18
CA GLY A 116 8.08 4.93 15.50
C GLY A 116 9.14 5.15 14.42
N MET A 117 8.98 6.19 13.62
CA MET A 117 9.93 6.60 12.59
C MET A 117 11.28 7.01 13.18
N ALA A 118 11.28 7.83 14.24
CA ALA A 118 12.51 8.23 14.92
C ALA A 118 13.33 7.03 15.40
N LEU A 119 12.66 6.05 16.03
CA LEU A 119 13.30 4.80 16.47
C LEU A 119 13.79 3.92 15.30
N ALA A 120 13.08 3.90 14.18
CA ALA A 120 13.49 3.15 12.99
C ALA A 120 14.74 3.76 12.35
N LEU A 121 14.82 5.09 12.28
CA LEU A 121 15.99 5.83 11.80
C LEU A 121 17.21 5.62 12.71
N GLU A 122 17.04 5.73 14.03
CA GLU A 122 18.10 5.48 15.02
C GLU A 122 18.71 4.08 14.87
N ARG A 123 17.89 3.08 14.49
CA ARG A 123 18.30 1.69 14.31
C ARG A 123 18.82 1.37 12.91
N GLY A 124 18.82 2.32 11.99
CA GLY A 124 19.19 2.08 10.59
C GLY A 124 18.19 1.18 9.83
N GLU A 125 16.97 1.03 10.35
CA GLU A 125 15.89 0.28 9.67
C GLU A 125 15.27 1.11 8.53
N ARG A 126 15.60 2.41 8.45
CA ARG A 126 15.22 3.35 7.38
C ARG A 126 16.36 4.32 7.07
N SER A 127 16.36 4.83 5.84
CA SER A 127 17.48 5.55 5.22
C SER A 127 17.18 6.99 4.76
N ASP A 128 16.17 7.67 5.32
CA ASP A 128 15.82 9.11 5.12
C ASP A 128 14.60 9.43 4.24
N SER A 129 13.41 8.93 4.60
CA SER A 129 12.19 9.62 4.19
C SER A 129 11.17 9.69 5.34
N PRO A 130 10.46 10.82 5.50
CA PRO A 130 9.31 10.86 6.40
C PRO A 130 8.29 9.83 5.92
N LEU A 131 7.59 9.18 6.85
CA LEU A 131 6.48 8.31 6.52
C LEU A 131 5.32 9.16 5.97
N PRO A 132 4.93 9.01 4.69
CA PRO A 132 3.76 9.72 4.17
C PRO A 132 2.51 9.23 4.90
N VAL A 133 1.71 10.18 5.35
CA VAL A 133 0.44 9.89 6.01
C VAL A 133 -0.69 10.65 5.33
N TYR A 134 -1.87 10.04 5.28
CA TYR A 134 -3.10 10.68 4.86
C TYR A 134 -4.07 10.71 6.03
N LEU A 135 -4.74 11.85 6.18
CA LEU A 135 -5.81 12.01 7.17
C LEU A 135 -7.06 11.33 6.67
N GLN A 136 -7.63 10.44 7.48
CA GLN A 136 -8.90 9.81 7.19
C GLN A 136 -10.02 10.69 7.71
N LEU A 137 -10.90 11.10 6.80
CA LEU A 137 -12.10 11.86 7.10
C LEU A 137 -13.32 11.00 6.79
N SER A 138 -14.33 11.04 7.65
CA SER A 138 -15.65 10.47 7.32
C SER A 138 -16.34 11.41 6.32
N ALA A 139 -16.88 10.82 5.25
CA ALA A 139 -17.74 11.53 4.30
C ALA A 139 -19.22 11.23 4.52
N ASP A 140 -19.56 10.42 5.53
CA ASP A 140 -20.91 9.86 5.71
C ASP A 140 -21.92 10.79 6.40
N GLY A 141 -21.50 12.01 6.79
CA GLY A 141 -22.37 13.00 7.44
C GLY A 141 -22.59 12.76 8.93
#